data_AF-A0A7S3AWA1-F1
#
_entry.id   AF-A0A7S3AWA1-F1
#
_cell.length_a   1.000
_cell.length_b   1.000
_cell.length_c   1.000
_cell.angle_alpha   90.00
_cell.angle_beta   90.00
_cell.angle_gamma   90.00
#
_symmetry.space_group_name_H-M   'P 1'
#
loop_
_entity.id
_entity.type
_entity.pdbx_description
1 polymer ?
#
loop_
_entity_poly.entity_id
_entity_poly.type
_entity_poly.pdbx_seq_one_letter_code
_entity_poly.pdbx_strand_id
1 'polypeptide(L)'
;NDHLSPVLRDFSSERVKEGNALTDVADLIQSYDGSQGLFMMIRQALRGMGHSLLPSLVAPEPYMAIGNGMKLSDAYAELVRMGRIPAVRRTNAAIKRRHFEQTTGMVPPQTRPSRGWLITAVAVAVMASGCWMLRSSSAPPTPTPVPTSVALKRFGIF
;
A
#
# COMPACT_ATOMS: atom_id res chain seq x y z
N ASN A 1 -17.52 -13.99 -45.22
CA ASN A 1 -16.79 -13.13 -44.26
C ASN A 1 -17.42 -13.34 -42.87
N ASP A 2 -17.66 -14.60 -42.49
CA ASP A 2 -18.78 -14.92 -41.57
C ASP A 2 -18.31 -15.28 -40.15
N HIS A 3 -17.00 -15.22 -39.92
CA HIS A 3 -16.39 -15.53 -38.62
C HIS A 3 -16.10 -14.28 -37.77
N LEU A 4 -16.29 -13.07 -38.31
CA LEU A 4 -15.99 -11.84 -37.58
C LEU A 4 -17.04 -11.53 -36.51
N SER A 5 -18.33 -11.74 -36.80
CA SER A 5 -19.42 -11.50 -35.86
C SER A 5 -19.32 -12.30 -34.54
N PRO A 6 -19.06 -13.62 -34.54
CA PRO A 6 -18.86 -14.36 -33.29
C PRO A 6 -17.61 -13.90 -32.53
N VAL A 7 -16.50 -13.66 -33.22
CA VAL A 7 -15.25 -13.15 -32.59
C VAL A 7 -15.46 -11.80 -31.92
N LEU A 8 -16.17 -10.88 -32.57
CA LEU A 8 -16.48 -9.56 -32.00
C LEU A 8 -17.37 -9.66 -30.77
N ARG A 9 -18.33 -10.58 -30.77
CA ARG A 9 -19.21 -10.81 -29.62
C ARG A 9 -18.42 -11.35 -28.42
N ASP A 10 -17.58 -12.35 -28.65
CA ASP A 10 -16.77 -12.96 -27.59
C ASP A 10 -15.77 -11.95 -27.03
N PHE A 11 -15.06 -11.23 -27.90
CA PHE A 11 -14.14 -10.16 -27.52
C PHE A 11 -14.83 -9.05 -26.72
N SER A 12 -16.02 -8.60 -27.18
CA SER A 12 -16.80 -7.59 -26.46
C SER A 12 -17.20 -8.08 -25.07
N SER A 13 -17.69 -9.32 -24.96
CA SER A 13 -18.12 -9.88 -23.68
C SER A 13 -16.98 -9.97 -22.66
N GLU A 14 -15.78 -10.38 -23.10
CA GLU A 14 -14.61 -10.50 -22.22
C GLU A 14 -14.08 -9.11 -21.83
N ARG A 15 -13.98 -8.17 -22.77
CA ARG A 15 -13.44 -6.83 -22.52
C ARG A 15 -14.35 -5.94 -21.68
N VAL A 16 -15.67 -6.09 -21.79
CA VAL A 16 -16.61 -5.37 -20.92
C VAL A 16 -16.44 -5.82 -19.47
N LYS A 17 -16.26 -7.13 -19.24
CA LYS A 17 -15.99 -7.68 -17.90
C LYS A 17 -14.69 -7.13 -17.32
N GLU A 18 -13.60 -7.19 -18.09
CA GLU A 18 -12.28 -6.69 -17.66
C GLU A 18 -12.27 -5.16 -17.46
N GLY A 19 -12.95 -4.41 -18.32
CA GLY A 19 -13.07 -2.95 -18.21
C GLY A 19 -13.82 -2.52 -16.96
N ASN A 20 -14.96 -3.16 -16.66
CA ASN A 20 -15.71 -2.89 -15.43
C ASN A 20 -14.90 -3.25 -14.19
N ALA A 21 -14.21 -4.40 -14.22
CA ALA A 21 -13.33 -4.81 -13.13
C ALA A 21 -12.20 -3.79 -12.90
N LEU A 22 -11.61 -3.25 -13.97
CA LEU A 22 -10.58 -2.21 -13.86
C LEU A 22 -11.08 -0.97 -13.14
N THR A 23 -12.24 -0.44 -13.51
CA THR A 23 -12.81 0.75 -12.86
C THR A 23 -13.04 0.51 -11.38
N ASP A 24 -13.63 -0.63 -11.01
CA ASP A 24 -13.90 -0.94 -9.60
C ASP A 24 -12.63 -1.18 -8.78
N VAL A 25 -11.63 -1.84 -9.36
CA VAL A 25 -10.33 -2.06 -8.71
C VAL A 25 -9.56 -0.73 -8.58
N ALA A 26 -9.67 0.18 -9.54
CA ALA A 26 -9.09 1.51 -9.45
C ALA A 26 -9.75 2.35 -8.34
N ASP A 27 -11.07 2.29 -8.22
CA ASP A 27 -11.84 2.96 -7.16
C ASP A 27 -11.46 2.47 -5.75
N LEU A 28 -11.05 1.20 -5.62
CA LEU A 28 -10.51 0.66 -4.36
C LEU A 28 -9.18 1.32 -3.97
N ILE A 29 -8.33 1.64 -4.95
CA ILE A 29 -7.03 2.29 -4.73
C ILE A 29 -7.24 3.78 -4.42
N GLN A 30 -8.18 4.42 -5.11
CA GLN A 30 -8.52 5.84 -4.96
C GLN A 30 -9.77 6.04 -4.11
N SER A 31 -9.82 5.45 -2.91
CA SER A 31 -10.93 5.72 -1.99
C SER A 31 -11.00 7.21 -1.64
N TYR A 32 -12.19 7.81 -1.66
CA TYR A 32 -12.36 9.24 -1.34
C TYR A 32 -12.17 9.55 0.15
N ASP A 33 -12.04 8.53 1.00
CA ASP A 33 -11.71 8.66 2.41
C ASP A 33 -10.23 8.35 2.69
N GLY A 34 -9.47 9.35 3.17
CA GLY A 34 -8.05 9.18 3.48
C GLY A 34 -7.78 8.14 4.58
N SER A 35 -8.69 8.00 5.57
CA SER A 35 -8.56 6.96 6.61
C SER A 35 -8.77 5.56 6.06
N GLN A 36 -9.74 5.37 5.17
CA GLN A 36 -9.96 4.09 4.51
C GLN A 36 -8.78 3.70 3.62
N GLY A 37 -8.22 4.66 2.88
CA GLY A 37 -7.01 4.46 2.08
C GLY A 37 -5.82 4.01 2.94
N LEU A 38 -5.54 4.71 4.03
CA LEU A 38 -4.47 4.34 4.97
C LEU A 38 -4.70 2.96 5.60
N PHE A 39 -5.93 2.66 6.01
CA PHE A 39 -6.27 1.35 6.57
C PHE A 39 -6.07 0.22 5.55
N MET A 40 -6.43 0.45 4.29
CA MET A 40 -6.18 -0.51 3.21
C MET A 40 -4.67 -0.71 2.98
N MET A 41 -3.86 0.35 2.99
CA MET A 41 -2.40 0.25 2.87
C MET A 41 -1.80 -0.57 4.02
N ILE A 42 -2.19 -0.30 5.27
CA ILE A 42 -1.71 -1.07 6.44
C ILE A 42 -2.10 -2.54 6.30
N ARG A 43 -3.35 -2.83 5.91
CA ARG A 43 -3.82 -4.20 5.73
C ARG A 43 -3.10 -4.94 4.60
N GLN A 44 -2.75 -4.23 3.52
CA GLN A 44 -1.92 -4.78 2.44
C GLN A 44 -0.50 -5.07 2.93
N ALA A 45 0.12 -4.15 3.67
CA ALA A 45 1.46 -4.36 4.23
C ALA A 45 1.50 -5.57 5.19
N LEU A 46 0.53 -5.67 6.11
CA LEU A 46 0.42 -6.81 7.03
C LEU A 46 0.21 -8.14 6.29
N ARG A 47 -0.61 -8.15 5.23
CA ARG A 47 -0.81 -9.36 4.42
C ARG A 47 0.43 -9.72 3.61
N GLY A 48 1.14 -8.73 3.07
CA GLY A 48 2.42 -8.91 2.40
C GLY A 48 3.46 -9.53 3.34
N MET A 49 3.60 -8.98 4.54
CA MET A 49 4.45 -9.56 5.59
C MET A 49 4.01 -10.99 5.96
N GLY A 50 2.71 -11.22 6.13
CA GLY A 50 2.17 -12.55 6.43
C GLY A 50 2.46 -13.58 5.33
N HIS A 51 2.37 -13.17 4.06
CA HIS A 51 2.72 -14.02 2.92
C HIS A 51 4.21 -14.31 2.86
N SER A 52 5.07 -13.32 3.11
CA SER A 52 6.53 -13.52 3.15
C SER A 52 6.97 -14.47 4.27
N LEU A 53 6.27 -14.46 5.41
CA LEU A 53 6.57 -15.35 6.54
C LEU A 53 6.00 -16.76 6.34
N LEU A 54 4.78 -16.87 5.79
CA LEU A 54 4.04 -18.12 5.68
C LEU A 54 3.33 -18.20 4.31
N PRO A 55 4.06 -18.45 3.22
CA PRO A 55 3.50 -18.40 1.86
C PRO A 55 2.47 -19.49 1.60
N SER A 56 2.51 -20.61 2.33
CA SER A 56 1.55 -21.71 2.24
C SER A 56 0.19 -21.42 2.90
N LEU A 57 0.14 -20.48 3.86
CA LEU A 57 -1.06 -20.19 4.65
C LEU A 57 -1.74 -18.88 4.22
N VAL A 58 -0.95 -17.90 3.80
CA VAL A 58 -1.47 -16.58 3.42
C VAL A 58 -1.38 -16.44 1.91
N ALA A 59 -2.52 -16.49 1.22
CA ALA A 59 -2.57 -16.22 -0.20
C ALA A 59 -2.14 -14.78 -0.51
N PRO A 60 -1.42 -14.55 -1.63
CA PRO A 60 -0.97 -13.24 -2.03
C PRO A 60 -2.15 -12.27 -2.16
N GLU A 61 -1.83 -10.98 -2.04
CA GLU A 61 -2.83 -9.93 -2.18
C GLU A 61 -3.32 -9.91 -3.65
N PRO A 62 -4.65 -9.94 -3.92
CA PRO A 62 -5.15 -10.15 -5.28
C PRO A 62 -4.80 -9.03 -6.25
N TYR A 63 -4.64 -7.80 -5.75
CA TYR A 63 -4.20 -6.68 -6.58
C TYR A 63 -2.72 -6.85 -7.00
N MET A 64 -1.85 -7.34 -6.11
CA MET A 64 -0.47 -7.69 -6.50
C MET A 64 -0.42 -8.84 -7.52
N ALA A 65 -1.38 -9.77 -7.46
CA ALA A 65 -1.45 -10.88 -8.40
C ALA A 65 -1.81 -10.44 -9.84
N ILE A 66 -2.42 -9.26 -10.02
CA ILE A 66 -2.69 -8.68 -11.36
C ILE A 66 -1.37 -8.45 -12.11
N GLY A 67 -0.35 -7.92 -11.43
CA GLY A 67 0.98 -7.72 -12.01
C GLY A 67 1.67 -9.00 -12.46
N ASN A 68 1.25 -10.15 -11.91
CA ASN A 68 1.77 -11.48 -12.25
C ASN A 68 0.92 -12.20 -13.33
N GLY A 69 -0.01 -11.48 -13.99
CA GLY A 69 -0.81 -12.03 -15.09
C GLY A 69 -2.20 -12.54 -14.70
N MET A 70 -2.67 -12.31 -13.46
CA MET A 70 -4.06 -12.59 -13.08
C MET A 70 -5.02 -11.66 -13.85
N LYS A 71 -6.14 -12.20 -14.36
CA LYS A 71 -7.19 -11.39 -15.00
C LYS A 71 -7.81 -10.44 -13.97
N LEU A 72 -8.17 -9.23 -14.39
CA LEU A 72 -8.73 -8.24 -13.47
C LEU A 72 -10.09 -8.68 -12.96
N SER A 73 -10.87 -9.38 -13.80
CA SER A 73 -12.16 -9.89 -13.36
C SER A 73 -12.07 -10.96 -12.27
N ASP A 74 -10.99 -11.74 -12.24
CA ASP A 74 -10.74 -12.74 -11.20
C ASP A 74 -10.23 -12.07 -9.91
N ALA A 75 -9.32 -11.09 -10.04
CA ALA A 75 -8.89 -10.26 -8.91
C ALA A 75 -10.08 -9.51 -8.30
N TYR A 76 -10.98 -8.98 -9.13
CA TYR A 76 -12.23 -8.35 -8.71
C TYR A 76 -13.11 -9.32 -7.93
N ALA A 77 -13.33 -10.53 -8.45
CA ALA A 77 -14.14 -11.55 -7.76
C ALA A 77 -13.59 -11.85 -6.35
N GLU A 78 -12.27 -11.95 -6.23
CA GLU A 78 -11.60 -12.21 -4.95
C GLU A 78 -11.69 -11.00 -4.00
N LEU A 79 -11.55 -9.78 -4.51
CA LEU A 79 -11.73 -8.55 -3.74
C LEU A 79 -13.18 -8.36 -3.26
N VAL A 80 -14.16 -8.79 -4.07
CA VAL A 80 -15.58 -8.85 -3.69
C VAL A 80 -15.81 -9.91 -2.62
N ARG A 81 -15.24 -11.12 -2.78
CA ARG A 81 -15.33 -12.22 -1.80
C ARG A 81 -14.77 -11.80 -0.43
N MET A 82 -13.70 -11.02 -0.42
CA MET A 82 -13.13 -10.43 0.79
C MET A 82 -13.91 -9.23 1.34
N GLY A 83 -14.98 -8.79 0.68
CA GLY A 83 -15.82 -7.66 1.10
C GLY A 83 -15.20 -6.28 0.92
N ARG A 84 -14.06 -6.15 0.22
CA ARG A 84 -13.34 -4.87 0.07
C ARG A 84 -14.04 -3.90 -0.88
N ILE A 85 -14.46 -4.39 -2.05
CA ILE A 85 -15.18 -3.58 -3.05
C ILE A 85 -16.51 -3.04 -2.47
N PRO A 86 -17.38 -3.87 -1.84
CA PRO A 86 -18.59 -3.35 -1.18
C PRO A 86 -18.31 -2.30 -0.11
N ALA A 87 -17.26 -2.47 0.69
CA ALA A 87 -16.91 -1.53 1.75
C ALA A 87 -16.51 -0.15 1.19
N VAL A 88 -15.66 -0.11 0.16
CA VAL A 88 -15.27 1.16 -0.47
C VAL A 88 -16.45 1.82 -1.18
N ARG A 89 -17.28 1.04 -1.89
CA ARG A 89 -18.48 1.58 -2.55
C ARG A 89 -19.42 2.29 -1.57
N ARG A 90 -19.65 1.71 -0.39
CA ARG A 90 -20.49 2.32 0.66
C ARG A 90 -19.91 3.65 1.13
N THR A 91 -18.63 3.69 1.45
CA THR A 91 -17.96 4.92 1.91
C THR A 91 -17.94 5.99 0.82
N ASN A 92 -17.57 5.62 -0.41
CA ASN A 92 -17.53 6.54 -1.54
C ASN A 92 -18.92 7.09 -1.88
N ALA A 93 -19.96 6.26 -1.83
CA ALA A 93 -21.34 6.71 -2.02
C ALA A 93 -21.77 7.71 -0.94
N ALA A 94 -21.46 7.44 0.33
CA ALA A 94 -21.75 8.35 1.43
C ALA A 94 -21.01 9.69 1.29
N ILE A 95 -19.74 9.67 0.88
CA ILE A 95 -18.94 10.89 0.66
C ILE A 95 -19.48 11.69 -0.51
N LYS A 96 -19.75 11.05 -1.65
CA LYS A 96 -20.33 11.71 -2.83
C LYS A 96 -21.67 12.36 -2.50
N ARG A 97 -22.54 11.63 -1.80
CA ARG A 97 -23.84 12.16 -1.36
C ARG A 97 -23.68 13.35 -0.42
N ARG A 98 -22.82 13.23 0.58
CA ARG A 98 -22.54 14.33 1.52
C ARG A 98 -21.96 15.55 0.81
N HIS A 99 -21.03 15.35 -0.12
CA HIS A 99 -20.46 16.44 -0.91
C HIS A 99 -21.55 17.15 -1.71
N PHE A 100 -22.44 16.39 -2.36
CA PHE A 100 -23.59 16.93 -3.08
C PHE A 100 -24.56 17.70 -2.17
N GLU A 101 -24.90 17.14 -1.01
CA GLU A 101 -25.78 17.81 -0.02
C GLU A 101 -25.16 19.11 0.50
N GLN A 102 -23.84 19.18 0.63
CA GLN A 102 -23.12 20.39 1.03
C GLN A 102 -23.06 21.43 -0.09
N THR A 103 -22.79 21.02 -1.34
CA THR A 103 -22.69 21.95 -2.48
C THR A 103 -24.03 22.53 -2.89
N THR A 104 -25.11 21.77 -2.73
CA THR A 104 -26.49 22.23 -2.97
C THR A 104 -27.07 23.05 -1.82
N GLY A 105 -26.34 23.19 -0.70
CA GLY A 105 -26.80 23.94 0.48
C GLY A 105 -27.86 23.21 1.32
N MET A 106 -28.09 21.91 1.09
CA MET A 106 -29.01 21.10 1.91
C MET A 106 -28.47 20.85 3.33
N VAL A 107 -27.14 20.82 3.50
CA VAL A 107 -26.48 20.58 4.79
C VAL A 107 -25.32 21.57 4.98
N PRO A 108 -25.17 22.22 6.15
CA PRO A 108 -24.06 23.13 6.39
C PRO A 108 -22.71 22.40 6.38
N PRO A 109 -21.61 23.10 5.98
CA PRO A 109 -20.28 22.53 6.02
C PRO A 109 -19.88 22.21 7.47
N GLN A 110 -19.51 20.97 7.74
CA GLN A 110 -18.96 20.60 9.05
C GLN A 110 -17.48 20.95 9.10
N THR A 111 -17.11 21.83 10.02
CA THR A 111 -15.72 22.10 10.41
C THR A 111 -15.18 20.90 11.20
N ARG A 112 -14.30 20.11 10.59
CA ARG A 112 -13.56 19.06 11.32
C ARG A 112 -12.40 19.72 12.08
N PRO A 113 -12.20 19.43 13.38
CA PRO A 113 -11.01 19.91 14.10
C PRO A 113 -9.75 19.30 13.47
N SER A 114 -8.73 20.14 13.23
CA SER A 114 -7.49 19.73 12.60
C SER A 114 -6.68 18.82 13.53
N ARG A 115 -6.54 17.54 13.16
CA ARG A 115 -5.69 16.57 13.87
C ARG A 115 -4.21 16.62 13.43
N GLY A 116 -3.77 17.75 12.87
CA GLY A 116 -2.44 17.89 12.26
C GLY A 116 -1.30 17.51 13.19
N TRP A 117 -1.40 17.84 14.48
CA TRP A 117 -0.38 17.55 15.48
C TRP A 117 -0.14 16.04 15.71
N LEU A 118 -1.20 15.21 15.61
CA LEU A 118 -1.07 13.75 15.75
C LEU A 118 -0.31 13.14 14.58
N ILE A 119 -0.54 13.64 13.37
CA ILE A 119 0.16 13.18 12.17
C ILE A 119 1.65 13.53 12.27
N THR A 120 1.97 14.75 12.71
CA THR A 120 3.36 15.17 12.94
C THR A 120 4.05 14.30 13.99
N ALA A 121 3.36 13.98 15.09
CA ALA A 121 3.91 13.13 16.15
C ALA A 121 4.24 11.70 15.65
N VAL A 122 3.36 11.10 14.86
CA VAL A 122 3.59 9.77 14.27
C VAL A 122 4.75 9.79 13.27
N ALA A 123 4.83 10.81 12.42
CA ALA A 123 5.92 10.95 11.45
C ALA A 123 7.30 11.07 12.13
N VAL A 124 7.38 11.85 13.22
CA VAL A 124 8.61 11.98 14.02
C VAL A 124 9.00 10.65 14.66
N ALA A 125 8.03 9.90 15.20
CA ALA A 125 8.30 8.59 15.80
C ALA A 125 8.88 7.58 14.79
N VAL A 126 8.30 7.52 13.58
CA VAL A 126 8.79 6.61 12.52
C VAL A 126 10.20 6.99 12.07
N MET A 127 10.47 8.29 11.89
CA MET A 127 11.80 8.79 11.53
C MET A 127 12.84 8.50 12.62
N ALA A 128 12.48 8.69 13.89
CA ALA A 128 13.35 8.39 15.03
C ALA A 128 13.68 6.90 15.12
N SER A 129 12.70 6.00 14.91
CA SER A 129 12.93 4.56 14.87
C SER A 129 13.82 4.15 13.69
N GLY A 130 13.62 4.72 12.50
CA GLY A 130 14.48 4.48 11.34
C GLY A 130 15.93 4.92 11.57
N CYS A 131 16.13 6.12 12.12
CA CYS A 131 17.46 6.61 12.50
C CYS A 131 18.13 5.74 13.58
N TRP A 132 17.37 5.21 14.53
CA TRP A 132 17.90 4.31 15.56
C TRP A 132 18.33 2.96 14.98
N MET A 133 17.54 2.40 14.07
CA MET A 133 17.88 1.16 13.35
C MET A 133 19.15 1.31 12.51
N LEU A 134 19.27 2.39 11.73
CA LEU A 134 20.45 2.67 10.90
C LEU A 134 21.73 2.83 11.74
N ARG A 135 21.62 3.44 12.92
CA ARG A 135 22.74 3.58 13.88
C ARG A 135 23.14 2.24 14.53
N SER A 136 22.19 1.34 14.75
CA SER A 136 22.47 0.02 15.34
C SER A 136 23.19 -0.93 14.39
N SER A 137 23.12 -0.67 13.07
CA SER A 137 23.78 -1.47 12.02
C SER A 137 25.21 -1.05 11.67
N SER A 138 25.70 0.11 12.15
CA SER A 138 27.10 0.49 11.97
C SER A 138 27.98 -0.17 13.04
N ALA A 139 28.58 -1.31 12.71
CA ALA A 139 29.63 -1.91 13.54
C ALA A 139 30.83 -0.94 13.63
N PRO A 140 31.46 -0.77 14.81
CA PRO A 140 32.66 0.04 14.92
C PRO A 140 33.78 -0.58 14.07
N PRO A 141 34.60 0.23 13.38
CA PRO A 141 35.73 -0.28 12.63
C PRO A 141 36.67 -1.02 13.60
N THR A 142 36.94 -2.30 13.33
CA THR A 142 37.90 -3.12 14.06
C THR A 142 39.24 -2.39 14.11
N PRO A 143 39.85 -2.17 15.30
CA PRO A 143 41.17 -1.57 15.38
C PRO A 143 42.17 -2.49 14.69
N THR A 144 42.78 -2.03 13.60
CA THR A 144 43.90 -2.71 12.97
C THR A 144 45.05 -2.81 13.96
N PRO A 145 45.64 -3.99 14.21
CA PRO A 145 46.80 -4.11 15.07
C PRO A 145 47.97 -3.35 14.44
N VAL A 146 48.44 -2.30 15.12
CA VAL A 146 49.66 -1.60 14.75
C VAL A 146 50.84 -2.55 14.99
N PRO A 147 51.69 -2.84 13.99
CA PRO A 147 52.87 -3.68 14.20
C PRO A 147 53.80 -3.02 15.23
N THR A 148 54.12 -3.77 16.28
CA THR A 148 54.86 -3.36 17.48
C THR A 148 56.29 -2.86 17.20
N SER A 149 56.76 -2.95 15.95
CA SER A 149 58.09 -2.47 15.54
C SER A 149 58.20 -0.95 15.43
N VAL A 150 57.08 -0.20 15.43
CA VAL A 150 57.11 1.28 15.32
C VAL A 150 57.01 1.97 16.69
N ALA A 151 56.54 1.28 17.74
CA ALA A 151 56.40 1.85 19.09
C ALA A 151 57.75 1.99 19.83
N LEU A 152 58.71 1.09 19.58
CA LEU A 152 60.01 1.09 20.26
C LEU A 152 61.01 2.12 19.72
N LYS A 153 60.87 2.56 18.46
CA LYS A 153 61.71 3.67 17.93
C LYS A 153 61.30 5.05 18.41
N ARG A 154 60.08 5.21 18.96
CA ARG A 154 59.58 6.49 19.47
C ARG A 154 59.85 6.70 20.96
N PHE A 155 60.39 5.68 21.65
CA PHE A 155 60.71 5.72 23.09
C PHE A 155 62.19 5.56 23.44
N GLY A 156 63.10 5.57 22.45
CA GLY A 156 64.53 5.82 22.69
C GLY A 156 65.19 4.91 23.74
N ILE A 157 65.04 3.59 23.61
CA ILE A 157 65.84 2.61 24.35
C ILE A 157 66.49 1.68 23.32
N PHE A 158 67.76 2.02 23.02
CA PHE A 158 68.75 1.42 22.11
C PHE A 158 68.47 1.45 20.61
#